data_AF-A0AA86UAZ0-F1
#
_entry.id   AF-A0AA86UAZ0-F1
#
_cell.length_a   1.000
_cell.length_b   1.000
_cell.length_c   1.000
_cell.angle_alpha   90.00
_cell.angle_beta   90.00
_cell.angle_gamma   90.00
#
_symmetry.space_group_name_H-M   'P 1'
#
loop_
_entity.id
_entity.type
_entity.pdbx_description
1 polymer ?
#
loop_
_entity_poly.entity_id
_entity_poly.type
_entity_poly.pdbx_seq_one_letter_code
_entity_poly.pdbx_strand_id
1 'polypeptide(L)'
;MNRTQIDPNKLDFAVIYIKRLIADNKIIFDETNWYRIVMIALVVASKMIDDIVLATYDYILCIRGMNKELLYELEKEFIELLQFNLFVDMLQIESINQPSVNQEVQCILDFRMVGIK
;
A
#
# COMPACT_ATOMS: atom_id res chain seq x y z
N MET A 1 19.78 16.15 0.94
CA MET A 1 19.31 14.75 1.06
C MET A 1 17.79 14.79 1.22
N ASN A 2 17.06 14.69 0.10
CA ASN A 2 15.60 14.67 0.12
C ASN A 2 15.15 13.33 0.66
N ARG A 3 14.66 13.36 1.91
CA ARG A 3 14.06 12.20 2.57
C ARG A 3 12.87 11.77 1.72
N THR A 4 12.94 10.56 1.15
CA THR A 4 11.78 9.76 0.70
C THR A 4 10.63 10.58 0.12
N GLN A 5 10.83 11.24 -1.02
CA GLN A 5 9.68 11.68 -1.80
C GLN A 5 8.97 10.41 -2.28
N ILE A 6 7.79 10.14 -1.73
CA ILE A 6 6.90 9.12 -2.25
C ILE A 6 6.42 9.67 -3.60
N ASP A 7 6.99 9.15 -4.67
CA ASP A 7 6.50 9.41 -6.03
C ASP A 7 5.02 8.99 -6.09
N PRO A 8 4.12 9.82 -6.64
CA PRO A 8 2.71 9.46 -6.84
C PRO A 8 2.52 8.05 -7.45
N ASN A 9 3.43 7.64 -8.34
CA ASN A 9 3.40 6.32 -8.96
C ASN A 9 3.52 5.18 -7.93
N LYS A 10 4.21 5.38 -6.79
CA LYS A 10 4.33 4.37 -5.73
C LYS A 10 3.02 4.17 -4.98
N LEU A 11 2.22 5.22 -4.87
CA LEU A 11 0.93 5.14 -4.23
C LEU A 11 -0.04 4.30 -5.06
N ASP A 12 -0.04 4.47 -6.39
CA ASP A 12 -0.90 3.71 -7.30
C ASP A 12 -0.64 2.20 -7.17
N PHE A 13 0.63 1.79 -7.17
CA PHE A 13 1.00 0.37 -7.02
C PHE A 13 0.59 -0.18 -5.65
N ALA A 14 0.82 0.57 -4.57
CA ALA A 14 0.43 0.15 -3.24
C ALA A 14 -1.10 -0.04 -3.12
N VAL A 15 -1.88 0.86 -3.74
CA VAL A 15 -3.35 0.74 -3.81
C VAL A 15 -3.76 -0.50 -4.60
N ILE A 16 -3.11 -0.81 -5.72
CA ILE A 16 -3.39 -2.03 -6.50
C ILE A 16 -3.14 -3.28 -5.67
N TYR A 17 -2.00 -3.35 -4.97
CA TYR A 17 -1.67 -4.49 -4.10
C TYR A 17 -2.71 -4.68 -3.00
N ILE A 18 -3.11 -3.59 -2.33
CA ILE A 18 -4.16 -3.65 -1.31
C ILE A 18 -5.49 -4.10 -1.92
N LYS A 19 -5.90 -3.56 -3.08
CA LYS A 19 -7.13 -3.97 -3.77
C LYS A 19 -7.12 -5.47 -4.11
N ARG A 20 -5.98 -6.02 -4.55
CA ARG A 20 -5.82 -7.47 -4.81
C ARG A 20 -6.03 -8.29 -3.55
N LEU A 21 -5.43 -7.88 -2.43
CA LEU A 21 -5.55 -8.58 -1.15
C LEU A 21 -6.99 -8.56 -0.60
N ILE A 22 -7.70 -7.45 -0.80
CA ILE A 22 -9.12 -7.33 -0.42
C ILE A 22 -10.00 -8.18 -1.34
N ALA A 23 -9.80 -8.13 -2.67
CA ALA A 23 -10.60 -8.87 -3.63
C ALA A 23 -10.49 -10.39 -3.44
N ASP A 24 -9.31 -10.87 -3.05
CA ASP A 24 -9.07 -12.29 -2.77
C ASP A 24 -9.49 -12.70 -1.35
N ASN A 25 -10.09 -11.81 -0.55
CA ASN A 25 -10.41 -12.04 0.87
C ASN A 25 -9.22 -12.50 1.72
N LYS A 26 -7.99 -12.12 1.34
CA LYS A 26 -6.76 -12.59 1.99
C LYS A 26 -6.43 -11.83 3.27
N ILE A 27 -6.97 -10.62 3.43
CA ILE A 27 -6.74 -9.77 4.60
C ILE A 27 -8.02 -9.08 5.00
N ILE A 28 -8.30 -9.04 6.32
CA ILE A 28 -9.35 -8.20 6.90
C ILE A 28 -8.69 -6.89 7.32
N PHE A 29 -9.06 -5.77 6.69
CA PHE A 29 -8.61 -4.45 7.10
C PHE A 29 -9.34 -4.01 8.37
N ASP A 30 -8.59 -3.72 9.43
CA ASP A 30 -9.11 -3.22 10.70
C ASP A 30 -8.26 -2.06 11.26
N GLU A 31 -8.77 -1.39 12.31
CA GLU A 31 -8.12 -0.24 12.94
C GLU A 31 -6.74 -0.56 13.55
N THR A 32 -6.43 -1.83 13.80
CA THR A 32 -5.20 -2.30 14.43
C THR A 32 -4.11 -2.65 13.41
N ASN A 33 -4.50 -3.02 12.18
CA ASN A 33 -3.60 -3.59 11.18
C ASN A 33 -3.41 -2.71 9.92
N TRP A 34 -4.34 -1.78 9.64
CA TRP A 34 -4.33 -0.99 8.40
C TRP A 34 -3.00 -0.26 8.18
N TYR A 35 -2.43 0.32 9.24
CA TYR A 35 -1.18 1.07 9.15
C TYR A 35 -0.03 0.17 8.69
N ARG A 36 0.06 -1.05 9.23
CA ARG A 36 1.11 -2.00 8.86
C ARG A 36 0.94 -2.44 7.41
N ILE A 37 -0.28 -2.77 6.99
CA ILE A 37 -0.56 -3.22 5.62
C ILE A 37 -0.21 -2.12 4.60
N VAL A 38 -0.64 -0.88 4.86
CA VAL A 38 -0.34 0.26 3.97
C VAL A 38 1.16 0.53 3.90
N MET A 39 1.86 0.51 5.04
CA MET A 39 3.31 0.75 5.05
C MET A 39 4.07 -0.35 4.29
N ILE A 40 3.71 -1.63 4.46
CA ILE A 40 4.36 -2.73 3.74
C ILE A 40 4.04 -2.66 2.25
N ALA A 41 2.80 -2.34 1.86
CA ALA A 41 2.44 -2.14 0.46
C ALA A 41 3.29 -1.06 -0.21
N LEU A 42 3.55 0.06 0.50
CA LEU A 42 4.42 1.14 0.01
C LEU A 42 5.89 0.71 -0.08
N VAL A 43 6.39 -0.06 0.90
CA VAL A 43 7.75 -0.62 0.84
C VAL A 43 7.89 -1.54 -0.37
N VAL A 44 6.94 -2.45 -0.59
CA VAL A 44 6.99 -3.37 -1.75
C VAL A 44 6.87 -2.59 -3.07
N ALA A 45 5.97 -1.59 -3.15
CA ALA A 45 5.83 -0.74 -4.32
C ALA A 45 7.11 0.03 -4.65
N SER A 46 7.76 0.61 -3.64
CA SER A 46 9.03 1.33 -3.83
C SER A 46 10.13 0.45 -4.41
N LYS A 47 10.21 -0.82 -3.97
CA LYS A 47 11.21 -1.78 -4.46
C LYS A 47 10.97 -2.24 -5.89
N MET A 48 9.73 -2.17 -6.35
CA MET A 48 9.35 -2.59 -7.70
C MET A 48 9.47 -1.46 -8.73
N ILE A 49 9.27 -0.21 -8.31
CA ILE A 49 9.28 0.96 -9.18
C ILE A 49 10.66 1.63 -9.22
N ASP A 50 11.37 1.67 -8.09
CA ASP A 50 12.66 2.36 -8.03
C ASP A 50 13.77 1.47 -8.61
N ASP A 51 14.47 1.96 -9.63
CA ASP A 51 15.73 1.36 -10.11
C ASP A 51 16.84 1.38 -9.03
N ILE A 52 16.69 2.27 -8.04
CA ILE A 52 17.56 2.38 -6.87
C ILE A 52 16.76 2.02 -5.62
N VAL A 53 16.99 0.81 -5.13
CA VAL A 53 16.34 0.33 -3.90
C VAL A 53 16.88 1.09 -2.69
N LEU A 54 16.02 1.90 -2.06
CA LEU A 54 16.32 2.49 -0.76
C LEU A 54 16.65 1.39 0.26
N ALA A 55 17.59 1.67 1.17
CA ALA A 55 17.99 0.70 2.15
C ALA A 55 16.81 0.42 3.09
N THR A 56 16.61 -0.85 3.47
CA THR A 56 15.58 -1.26 4.46
C THR A 56 15.63 -0.41 5.75
N TYR A 57 16.81 0.12 6.10
CA TYR A 57 17.01 1.03 7.22
C TYR A 57 16.25 2.35 7.10
N ASP A 58 16.14 2.91 5.88
CA ASP A 58 15.43 4.17 5.65
C ASP A 58 13.92 4.02 5.94
N TYR A 59 13.35 2.86 5.63
CA TYR A 59 11.95 2.53 5.94
C TYR A 59 11.71 2.34 7.44
N ILE A 60 12.64 1.69 8.13
CA ILE A 60 12.56 1.48 9.60
C ILE A 60 12.56 2.81 10.35
N LEU A 61 13.35 3.80 9.90
CA LEU A 61 13.35 5.13 10.48
C LEU A 61 12.02 5.87 10.29
N CYS A 62 11.30 5.59 9.21
CA CYS A 62 10.00 6.19 8.92
C CYS A 62 8.84 5.48 9.62
N ILE A 63 8.96 4.18 9.91
CA ILE A 63 7.89 3.37 10.51
C ILE A 63 8.16 3.18 12.01
N ARG A 64 7.45 3.94 12.85
CA ARG A 64 7.63 3.89 14.32
C ARG A 64 7.35 2.48 14.85
N GLY A 65 8.30 1.94 15.63
CA GLY A 65 8.16 0.67 16.31
C GLY A 65 8.41 -0.57 15.43
N MET A 66 8.90 -0.38 14.20
CA MET A 66 9.33 -1.47 13.34
C MET A 66 10.81 -1.75 13.55
N ASN A 67 11.20 -3.02 13.62
CA ASN A 67 12.60 -3.43 13.55
C ASN A 67 12.88 -4.08 12.19
N LYS A 68 14.15 -4.39 11.92
CA LYS A 68 14.57 -4.96 10.63
C LYS A 68 13.95 -6.34 10.41
N GLU A 69 14.02 -7.23 11.39
CA GLU A 69 13.49 -8.59 11.25
C GLU A 69 12.00 -8.58 10.92
N LEU A 70 11.21 -7.79 11.66
CA LEU A 70 9.76 -7.67 11.46
C LEU A 70 9.41 -7.11 10.09
N LEU A 71 10.16 -6.12 9.59
CA LEU A 71 9.92 -5.59 8.24
C LEU A 71 10.16 -6.68 7.18
N TYR A 72 11.22 -7.47 7.30
CA TYR A 72 11.49 -8.57 6.38
C TYR A 72 10.41 -9.66 6.43
N GLU A 73 9.97 -10.04 7.63
CA GLU A 73 8.91 -11.04 7.80
C GLU A 73 7.59 -10.57 7.20
N LEU A 74 7.18 -9.33 7.49
CA LEU A 74 5.96 -8.75 6.95
C LEU A 74 6.01 -8.57 5.43
N GLU A 75 7.17 -8.19 4.89
CA GLU A 75 7.35 -8.09 3.44
C GLU A 75 7.22 -9.45 2.77
N LYS A 76 7.85 -10.49 3.34
CA LYS A 76 7.74 -11.85 2.84
C LYS A 76 6.29 -12.33 2.86
N GLU A 77 5.61 -12.19 4.00
CA GLU A 77 4.22 -12.59 4.16
C GLU A 77 3.30 -11.85 3.18
N PHE A 78 3.50 -10.53 3.02
CA PHE A 78 2.72 -9.71 2.10
C PHE A 78 2.87 -10.17 0.63
N ILE A 79 4.09 -10.47 0.19
CA ILE A 79 4.35 -10.97 -1.17
C ILE A 79 3.75 -12.37 -1.37
N GLU A 80 3.83 -13.23 -0.35
CA GLU A 80 3.21 -14.56 -0.36
C GLU A 80 1.67 -14.47 -0.44
N LEU A 81 1.05 -13.55 0.30
CA LEU A 81 -0.40 -13.28 0.19
C LEU A 81 -0.76 -12.76 -1.20
N LEU A 82 0.07 -11.91 -1.81
CA LEU A 82 -0.10 -11.52 -3.21
C LEU A 82 0.14 -12.66 -4.20
N GLN A 83 0.57 -13.84 -3.75
CA GLN A 83 0.96 -14.97 -4.60
C GLN A 83 1.99 -14.54 -5.65
N PHE A 84 2.91 -13.66 -5.27
CA PHE A 84 3.92 -13.07 -6.15
C PHE A 84 3.33 -12.29 -7.35
N ASN A 85 2.05 -11.95 -7.34
CA ASN A 85 1.41 -11.08 -8.33
C ASN A 85 1.79 -9.62 -8.03
N LEU A 86 3.04 -9.26 -8.35
CA LEU A 86 3.59 -7.91 -8.19
C LEU A 86 3.58 -7.11 -9.48
N PHE A 87 3.37 -7.76 -10.64
CA PHE A 87 3.29 -7.05 -11.90
C PHE A 87 2.03 -6.19 -11.94
N VAL A 88 2.20 -4.93 -12.34
CA VAL A 88 1.14 -3.94 -12.50
C VAL A 88 1.27 -3.38 -13.91
N ASP A 89 0.18 -3.42 -14.67
CA ASP A 89 0.12 -2.81 -15.99
C ASP A 89 -0.47 -1.39 -15.93
N MET A 90 -0.25 -0.64 -17.01
CA MET A 90 -0.78 0.73 -17.13
C MET A 90 -2.31 0.78 -17.08
N LEU A 91 -2.99 -0.26 -17.58
CA LEU A 91 -4.45 -0.35 -17.58
C LEU A 91 -5.02 -0.43 -16.15
N GLN A 92 -4.35 -1.15 -15.25
CA GLN A 92 -4.73 -1.22 -13.85
C GLN A 92 -4.54 0.12 -13.14
N ILE A 93 -3.49 0.87 -13.47
CA ILE A 93 -3.26 2.21 -12.94
C ILE A 93 -4.36 3.17 -13.44
N GLU A 94 -4.70 3.12 -14.73
CA GLU A 94 -5.79 3.91 -15.31
C GLU A 94 -7.16 3.59 -14.65
N SER A 95 -7.39 2.32 -14.30
CA SER A 95 -8.61 1.89 -13.62
C SER A 95 -8.77 2.44 -12.19
N ILE A 96 -7.67 2.85 -11.56
CA ILE A 96 -7.72 3.56 -10.27
C ILE A 96 -8.04 5.04 -10.47
N ASN A 97 -7.45 5.65 -11.50
CA ASN A 97 -7.59 7.07 -11.79
C ASN A 97 -8.93 7.44 -12.47
N GLN A 98 -9.74 6.45 -12.82
CA GLN A 98 -11.14 6.63 -13.23
C GLN A 98 -12.08 6.03 -12.18
N PRO A 99 -12.24 6.67 -11.01
CA PRO A 99 -13.30 6.25 -10.12
C PRO A 99 -14.64 6.51 -10.82
N SER A 100 -15.54 5.54 -10.78
CA SER A 100 -16.92 5.82 -11.15
C SER A 100 -17.43 6.93 -10.20
N VAL A 101 -18.18 7.91 -10.71
CA VAL A 101 -18.73 9.03 -9.91
C VAL A 101 -19.43 8.53 -8.64
N ASN A 102 -20.04 7.34 -8.70
CA ASN A 102 -20.71 6.69 -7.57
C ASN A 102 -19.75 6.23 -6.46
N GLN A 103 -18.51 5.84 -6.78
CA GLN A 103 -17.51 5.42 -5.80
C GLN A 103 -16.87 6.61 -5.08
N GLU A 104 -16.63 7.73 -5.77
CA GLU A 104 -16.13 8.95 -5.09
C GLU A 104 -17.15 9.48 -4.09
N VAL A 105 -18.42 9.54 -4.49
CA VAL A 105 -19.51 9.98 -3.62
C VAL A 105 -19.65 9.05 -2.41
N GLN A 106 -19.57 7.73 -2.59
CA GLN A 106 -19.61 6.78 -1.48
C GLN A 106 -18.41 6.93 -0.54
N CYS A 107 -17.18 7.05 -1.07
CA CYS A 107 -15.98 7.30 -0.27
C CYS A 107 -16.09 8.60 0.54
N ILE A 108 -16.60 9.68 -0.05
CA ILE A 108 -16.81 10.96 0.65
C ILE A 108 -17.86 10.83 1.76
N LEU A 109 -18.94 10.10 1.51
CA LEU A 109 -19.98 9.84 2.51
C LEU A 109 -19.45 9.00 3.67
N ASP A 110 -18.69 7.95 3.39
CA ASP A 110 -18.06 7.11 4.41
C ASP A 110 -17.06 7.91 5.26
N PHE A 111 -16.22 8.75 4.63
CA PHE A 111 -15.29 9.64 5.33
C PHE A 111 -16.01 10.66 6.23
N ARG A 112 -17.14 11.20 5.78
CA ARG A 112 -17.94 12.17 6.55
C ARG A 112 -18.70 11.52 7.70
N MET A 113 -19.10 10.25 7.59
CA MET A 113 -19.78 9.53 8.68
C MET A 113 -18.83 9.17 9.83
N VAL A 114 -17.53 8.97 9.57
CA VAL A 114 -16.52 8.76 10.63
C VAL A 114 -16.28 10.04 11.45
N GLY A 115 -16.55 11.22 10.87
CA GLY A 115 -16.43 12.52 11.55
C GLY A 115 -17.63 12.97 12.40
N ILE A 116 -18.68 12.14 12.53
CA ILE A 116 -19.84 12.40 13.38
C ILE A 116 -19.89 11.34 14.49
N LYS A 117 -19.05 11.51 15.52
CA LYS A 117 -19.25 10.96 16.86
C LYS A 117 -18.77 11.96 17.90
#